data_AF-A0A323TGA9-F1
#
_entry.id   AF-A0A323TGA9-F1
#
_cell.length_a   1.000
_cell.length_b   1.000
_cell.length_c   1.000
_cell.angle_alpha   90.00
_cell.angle_beta   90.00
_cell.angle_gamma   90.00
#
_symmetry.space_group_name_H-M   'P 1'
#
loop_
_entity.id
_entity.type
_entity.pdbx_description
1 polymer ?
#
loop_
_entity_poly.entity_id
_entity_poly.type
_entity_poly.pdbx_seq_one_letter_code
_entity_poly.pdbx_strand_id
1 'polypeptide(L)' 'MSVRTLDQVETALRSAKASLAVEGLSLNSKQEQLVKDQLLGRISHEAFMEKALEMSLNE' A
#
# COMPACT_ATOMS: atom_id res chain seq x y z
N MET A 1 -14.10 0.57 8.71
CA MET A 1 -13.23 1.49 7.94
C MET A 1 -14.07 2.12 6.84
N SER A 2 -14.00 3.45 6.64
CA SER A 2 -14.65 4.09 5.49
C SER A 2 -13.90 3.70 4.21
N VAL A 3 -14.61 3.13 3.25
CA VAL A 3 -14.08 2.83 1.91
C VAL A 3 -13.67 4.16 1.26
N ARG A 4 -12.39 4.29 0.90
CA ARG A 4 -11.88 5.49 0.22
C ARG A 4 -12.19 5.40 -1.28
N THR A 5 -12.43 6.54 -1.91
CA THR A 5 -12.49 6.61 -3.38
C THR A 5 -11.11 6.43 -3.99
N LEU A 6 -11.04 6.06 -5.28
CA LEU A 6 -9.76 5.88 -5.99
C LEU A 6 -8.88 7.13 -5.89
N ASP A 7 -9.43 8.32 -6.16
CA ASP A 7 -8.69 9.60 -6.09
C ASP A 7 -8.13 9.90 -4.70
N GLN A 8 -8.90 9.58 -3.65
CA GLN A 8 -8.43 9.75 -2.26
C GLN A 8 -7.29 8.79 -1.94
N VAL A 9 -7.36 7.55 -2.42
CA VAL A 9 -6.29 6.56 -2.26
C VAL A 9 -5.04 6.98 -3.01
N GLU A 10 -5.17 7.45 -4.25
CA GLU A 10 -4.03 7.90 -5.04
C GLU A 10 -3.34 9.12 -4.42
N THR A 11 -4.12 10.09 -3.93
CA THR A 11 -3.58 11.27 -3.25
C THR A 11 -2.82 10.86 -1.99
N ALA A 12 -3.40 10.00 -1.16
CA ALA A 12 -2.78 9.51 0.06
C ALA A 12 -1.50 8.70 -0.24
N LEU A 13 -1.55 7.81 -1.24
CA LEU A 13 -0.41 7.00 -1.64
C LEU A 13 0.72 7.86 -2.21
N ARG A 14 0.40 8.89 -3.01
CA ARG A 14 1.39 9.83 -3.53
C ARG A 14 2.11 10.57 -2.41
N SER A 15 1.38 11.02 -1.39
CA SER A 15 1.97 11.65 -0.22
C SER A 15 2.88 10.68 0.54
N ALA A 16 2.42 9.45 0.79
CA ALA A 16 3.22 8.44 1.49
C ALA A 16 4.50 8.07 0.72
N LYS A 17 4.41 7.93 -0.61
CA LYS A 17 5.57 7.68 -1.47
C LYS A 17 6.59 8.82 -1.40
N ALA A 18 6.14 10.07 -1.34
CA ALA A 18 7.04 11.20 -1.18
C ALA A 18 7.77 11.15 0.18
N SER A 19 7.08 10.80 1.26
CA SER A 19 7.70 10.60 2.58
C SER A 19 8.74 9.47 2.56
N LEU A 20 8.41 8.32 1.99
CA LEU A 20 9.34 7.20 1.84
C LEU A 20 10.58 7.60 1.01
N ALA A 21 10.38 8.34 -0.07
CA ALA A 21 11.48 8.77 -0.93
C ALA A 21 12.46 9.71 -0.22
N VAL A 22 11.99 10.56 0.71
CA VAL A 22 12.86 11.39 1.56
C VAL A 22 13.78 10.53 2.44
N GLU A 23 13.29 9.36 2.87
CA GLU A 23 14.06 8.38 3.66
C GLU A 23 14.90 7.42 2.79
N GLY A 24 14.92 7.61 1.46
CA GLY A 24 15.62 6.73 0.53
C GLY A 24 14.92 5.38 0.29
N LEU A 25 13.67 5.25 0.70
CA LEU A 25 12.84 4.06 0.52
C LEU A 25 11.95 4.21 -0.72
N SER A 26 11.61 3.09 -1.34
CA SER A 26 10.68 3.05 -2.47
C SER A 26 9.81 1.80 -2.40
N LEU A 27 8.60 1.90 -2.95
CA LEU A 27 7.73 0.75 -3.13
C LEU A 27 7.83 0.28 -4.58
N ASN A 28 7.90 -1.02 -4.79
CA ASN A 28 7.72 -1.61 -6.11
C ASN A 28 6.22 -1.67 -6.47
N SER A 29 5.91 -1.92 -7.75
CA SER A 29 4.53 -1.92 -8.25
C SER A 29 3.61 -2.91 -7.52
N LYS A 30 4.13 -4.04 -7.02
CA LYS A 30 3.34 -5.04 -6.29
C LYS A 30 2.99 -4.53 -4.88
N GLN A 31 3.96 -3.94 -4.19
CA GLN A 31 3.76 -3.34 -2.88
C GLN A 31 2.77 -2.16 -2.94
N GLU A 32 2.87 -1.30 -3.96
CA GLU A 32 1.91 -0.22 -4.17
C GLU A 32 0.49 -0.75 -4.39
N GLN A 33 0.34 -1.79 -5.21
CA GLN A 33 -0.96 -2.40 -5.48
C GLN A 33 -1.57 -3.01 -4.21
N LEU A 34 -0.76 -3.68 -3.39
CA LEU A 34 -1.21 -4.26 -2.12
C LEU A 34 -1.77 -3.20 -1.17
N VAL A 35 -1.09 -2.05 -1.04
CA VAL A 35 -1.56 -0.92 -0.23
C VAL A 35 -2.86 -0.34 -0.81
N LYS A 36 -2.96 -0.16 -2.14
CA LYS A 36 -4.19 0.32 -2.78
C LYS A 36 -5.37 -0.60 -2.51
N ASP A 37 -5.18 -1.92 -2.63
CA ASP A 37 -6.24 -2.89 -2.45
C ASP A 37 -6.77 -2.90 -1.00
N GLN A 38 -5.90 -2.73 0.00
CA GLN A 38 -6.32 -2.57 1.39
C GLN A 38 -7.11 -1.26 1.60
N LEU A 39 -6.61 -0.14 1.06
CA LEU A 39 -7.25 1.18 1.24
C LEU A 39 -8.61 1.29 0.53
N LEU A 40 -8.80 0.54 -0.56
CA LEU A 40 -10.08 0.42 -1.27
C LEU A 40 -11.01 -0.61 -0.64
N GLY A 41 -10.58 -1.32 0.42
CA GLY A 41 -11.37 -2.35 1.08
C GLY A 41 -11.55 -3.63 0.24
N ARG A 42 -10.70 -3.85 -0.76
CA ARG A 42 -10.72 -5.07 -1.60
C ARG A 42 -10.13 -6.28 -0.87
N ILE A 43 -9.25 -6.03 0.09
CA ILE A 43 -8.68 -7.05 0.98
C ILE A 43 -8.85 -6.63 2.45
N SER A 44 -8.93 -7.62 3.33
CA SER A 44 -8.92 -7.39 4.77
C SER A 44 -7.53 -6.95 5.25
N HIS A 45 -7.47 -6.41 6.47
CA HIS A 45 -6.19 -6.10 7.10
C HIS A 45 -5.34 -7.37 7.33
N GLU A 46 -5.95 -8.48 7.74
CA GLU A 46 -5.25 -9.77 7.91
C GLU A 46 -4.62 -10.23 6.60
N ALA A 47 -5.39 -10.24 5.50
CA ALA A 47 -4.87 -10.61 4.19
C ALA A 47 -3.77 -9.66 3.68
N PHE A 48 -3.84 -8.37 4.06
CA PHE A 48 -2.76 -7.43 3.78
C PHE A 48 -1.47 -7.81 4.52
N MET A 49 -1.58 -8.13 5.82
CA MET A 49 -0.42 -8.48 6.65
C MET A 49 0.24 -9.78 6.18
N GLU A 50 -0.54 -10.81 5.83
CA GLU A 50 -0.01 -12.06 5.27
C GLU A 50 0.77 -11.81 3.98
N LYS A 51 0.18 -11.07 3.03
CA LYS A 51 0.83 -10.76 1.75
C LYS A 51 2.06 -9.87 1.91
N ALA A 52 2.02 -8.92 2.84
CA ALA A 52 3.17 -8.05 3.13
C ALA A 52 4.34 -8.88 3.69
N LEU A 53 4.06 -9.84 4.58
CA LEU A 53 5.06 -10.75 5.12
C LEU A 53 5.65 -11.64 4.02
N GLU A 54 4.79 -12.25 3.19
CA GLU A 54 5.23 -13.05 2.04
C GLU A 54 6.15 -12.26 1.10
N MET A 55 5.84 -10.99 0.84
CA MET A 55 6.69 -10.14 0.00
C MET A 55 8.05 -9.87 0.65
N SER A 56 8.10 -9.62 1.96
CA SER A 56 9.36 -9.33 2.67
C SER A 56 10.32 -10.51 2.73
N LEU A 57 9.80 -11.74 2.63
CA LEU A 57 10.60 -12.97 2.67
C LEU A 57 11.13 -13.41 1.30
N ASN A 58 10.58 -12.84 0.21
CA ASN A 58 10.88 -13.23 -1.17
C ASN A 58 11.52 -12.10 -2.00
N GLU A 59 12.01 -11.05 -1.32
CA GLU A 59 12.72 -9.90 -1.90
C GLU A 59 14.25 -10.12 -1.87
#